data_AF-A0A1F8QCN6-F1
#
_entry.id   AF-A0A1F8QCN6-F1
#
_cell.length_a   1.000
_cell.length_b   1.000
_cell.length_c   1.000
_cell.angle_alpha   90.00
_cell.angle_beta   90.00
_cell.angle_gamma   90.00
#
_symmetry.space_group_name_H-M   'P 1'
#
loop_
_entity.id
_entity.type
_entity.pdbx_description
1 polymer ?
#
loop_
_entity_poly.entity_id
_entity_poly.type
_entity_poly.pdbx_seq_one_letter_code
_entity_poly.pdbx_strand_id
1 'polypeptide(L)'
;MSWYWILRFLHITGAALFIGGVFARQLVRSRLRKTSERDAFAELTGAARLIDERLVIPGSGLVLLAGIILAWMTGAPFLGFIQAAPQNWLLVSNILIILGMLLVVRVFLPVRKQIEAWVAQAGADETVPSEIQALINRPRLQLAYLLEEISLLVIVALMVFKPF
;
A
#
# COMPACT_ATOMS: atom_id res chain seq x y z
N MET A 1 -1.33 -11.86 -29.84
CA MET A 1 -0.48 -11.30 -28.77
C MET A 1 -0.13 -12.43 -27.82
N SER A 2 1.15 -12.69 -27.49
CA SER A 2 1.48 -13.81 -26.60
C SER A 2 1.00 -13.51 -25.17
N TRP A 3 0.56 -14.56 -24.47
CA TRP A 3 0.05 -14.48 -23.09
C TRP A 3 1.03 -13.78 -22.13
N TYR A 4 2.33 -14.00 -22.35
CA TYR A 4 3.41 -13.31 -21.65
C TYR A 4 3.30 -11.78 -21.68
N TRP A 5 3.06 -11.18 -22.86
CA TRP A 5 2.98 -9.72 -22.99
C TRP A 5 1.75 -9.14 -22.30
N ILE A 6 0.62 -9.84 -22.37
CA ILE A 6 -0.62 -9.44 -21.68
C ILE A 6 -0.38 -9.42 -20.17
N LEU A 7 0.18 -10.50 -19.60
CA LEU A 7 0.47 -10.57 -18.18
C LEU A 7 1.49 -9.52 -17.74
N ARG A 8 2.55 -9.30 -18.53
CA ARG A 8 3.56 -8.28 -18.23
C ARG A 8 2.95 -6.88 -18.23
N PHE A 9 2.08 -6.59 -19.18
CA PHE A 9 1.34 -5.33 -19.22
C PHE A 9 0.44 -5.17 -17.99
N LEU A 10 -0.32 -6.20 -17.63
CA LEU A 10 -1.17 -6.19 -16.42
C LEU A 10 -0.36 -6.00 -15.14
N HIS A 11 0.78 -6.68 -15.02
CA HIS A 11 1.67 -6.57 -13.86
C HIS A 11 2.23 -5.15 -13.70
N ILE A 12 2.74 -4.55 -14.78
CA ILE A 12 3.28 -3.18 -14.77
C ILE A 12 2.17 -2.17 -14.50
N THR A 13 0.98 -2.35 -15.11
CA THR A 13 -0.18 -1.48 -14.87
C THR A 13 -0.62 -1.57 -13.41
N GLY A 14 -0.71 -2.78 -12.86
CA GLY A 14 -0.97 -2.99 -11.44
C GLY A 14 0.05 -2.27 -10.57
N ALA A 15 1.33 -2.33 -10.92
CA ALA A 15 2.40 -1.70 -10.16
C ALA A 15 2.24 -0.17 -10.17
N ALA A 16 1.97 0.42 -11.34
CA ALA A 16 1.71 1.85 -11.47
C ALA A 16 0.51 2.30 -10.63
N LEU A 17 -0.61 1.55 -10.68
CA LEU A 17 -1.80 1.84 -9.88
C LEU A 17 -1.52 1.72 -8.38
N PHE A 18 -0.81 0.67 -7.97
CA PHE A 18 -0.53 0.41 -6.56
C PHE A 18 0.41 1.46 -5.98
N ILE A 19 1.53 1.72 -6.63
CA ILE A 19 2.52 2.71 -6.20
C ILE A 19 1.91 4.11 -6.22
N GLY A 20 1.32 4.50 -7.35
CA GLY A 20 0.66 5.80 -7.49
C GLY A 20 -0.45 6.00 -6.46
N GLY A 21 -1.27 4.98 -6.23
CA GLY A 21 -2.32 4.99 -5.21
C GLY A 21 -1.77 5.17 -3.79
N VAL A 22 -0.69 4.45 -3.43
CA VAL A 22 -0.07 4.61 -2.11
C VAL A 22 0.46 6.03 -1.93
N PHE A 23 1.25 6.56 -2.87
CA PHE A 23 1.76 7.93 -2.75
C PHE A 23 0.65 8.99 -2.74
N ALA A 24 -0.39 8.84 -3.57
CA ALA A 24 -1.55 9.73 -3.57
C ALA A 24 -2.27 9.72 -2.21
N ARG A 25 -2.48 8.55 -1.62
CA ARG A 25 -3.08 8.39 -0.29
C ARG A 25 -2.24 9.05 0.80
N GLN A 26 -0.92 8.94 0.72
CA GLN A 26 0.01 9.53 1.69
C GLN A 26 -0.03 11.06 1.62
N LEU A 27 -0.16 11.62 0.43
CA LEU A 27 -0.40 13.05 0.24
C LEU A 27 -1.71 13.49 0.91
N VAL A 28 -2.82 12.78 0.69
CA VAL A 28 -4.12 13.07 1.34
C VAL A 28 -4.00 12.99 2.87
N ARG A 29 -3.35 11.94 3.40
CA ARG A 29 -3.13 11.78 4.85
C ARG A 29 -2.28 12.90 5.44
N SER A 30 -1.28 13.40 4.71
CA SER A 30 -0.46 14.53 5.16
C SER A 30 -1.29 15.81 5.37
N ARG A 31 -2.35 16.01 4.57
CA ARG A 31 -3.30 17.12 4.72
C ARG A 31 -4.26 16.86 5.87
N LEU A 32 -4.74 15.63 6.02
CA LEU A 32 -5.62 15.22 7.11
C LEU A 32 -4.99 15.47 8.48
N ARG A 33 -3.68 15.24 8.63
CA ARG A 33 -2.92 15.56 9.85
C ARG A 33 -2.86 17.04 10.22
N LYS A 34 -3.09 17.95 9.27
CA LYS A 34 -3.03 19.40 9.47
C LYS A 34 -4.41 20.02 9.66
N THR A 35 -5.47 19.22 9.52
CA THR A 35 -6.85 19.69 9.51
C THR A 35 -7.50 19.41 10.86
N SER A 36 -8.14 20.42 11.45
CA SER A 36 -8.97 20.30 12.66
C SER A 36 -10.47 20.48 12.40
N GLU A 37 -10.82 20.93 11.19
CA GLU A 37 -12.20 21.08 10.72
C GLU A 37 -12.78 19.72 10.31
N ARG A 38 -13.97 19.38 10.82
CA ARG A 38 -14.56 18.07 10.64
C ARG A 38 -14.96 17.77 9.21
N ASP A 39 -15.54 18.72 8.48
CA ASP A 39 -15.98 18.49 7.10
C ASP A 39 -14.80 18.23 6.17
N ALA A 40 -13.75 19.06 6.26
CA ALA A 40 -12.51 18.84 5.54
C ALA A 40 -11.84 17.50 5.94
N PHE A 41 -11.89 17.13 7.22
CA PHE A 41 -11.38 15.84 7.68
C PHE A 41 -12.17 14.65 7.10
N ALA A 42 -13.51 14.74 7.08
CA ALA A 42 -14.39 13.71 6.53
C ALA A 42 -14.19 13.57 5.01
N GLU A 43 -14.07 14.68 4.29
CA GLU A 43 -13.77 14.70 2.86
C GLU A 43 -12.43 14.02 2.56
N LEU A 44 -11.36 14.40 3.27
CA LEU A 44 -10.03 13.80 3.11
C LEU A 44 -10.02 12.31 3.46
N THR A 45 -10.77 11.90 4.49
CA THR A 45 -10.95 10.49 4.84
C THR A 45 -11.64 9.72 3.71
N GLY A 46 -12.70 10.30 3.14
CA GLY A 46 -13.42 9.76 1.98
C GLY A 46 -12.53 9.66 0.74
N ALA A 47 -11.72 10.67 0.45
CA ALA A 47 -10.77 10.68 -0.65
C ALA A 47 -9.70 9.60 -0.48
N ALA A 48 -9.13 9.45 0.73
CA ALA A 48 -8.18 8.39 1.02
C ALA A 48 -8.79 6.99 0.82
N ARG A 49 -10.05 6.79 1.23
CA ARG A 49 -10.80 5.55 1.02
C ARG A 49 -11.01 5.26 -0.47
N LEU A 50 -11.40 6.26 -1.25
CA LEU A 50 -11.60 6.11 -2.69
C LEU A 50 -10.29 5.70 -3.39
N ILE A 51 -9.16 6.32 -3.01
CA ILE A 51 -7.83 5.95 -3.52
C ILE A 51 -7.51 4.48 -3.19
N ASP A 52 -7.78 4.05 -1.95
CA ASP A 52 -7.58 2.67 -1.53
C ASP A 52 -8.39 1.69 -2.37
N GLU A 53 -9.70 1.93 -2.51
CA GLU A 53 -10.64 1.06 -3.21
C GLU A 53 -10.42 1.02 -4.72
N ARG A 54 -10.02 2.15 -5.32
CA ARG A 54 -9.91 2.28 -6.79
C ARG A 54 -8.52 2.05 -7.34
N LEU A 55 -7.47 2.27 -6.55
CA LEU A 55 -6.08 2.19 -7.02
C LEU A 55 -5.28 1.16 -6.24
N VAL A 56 -5.21 1.28 -4.91
CA VAL A 56 -4.29 0.49 -4.08
C VAL A 56 -4.69 -0.99 -4.06
N ILE A 57 -5.93 -1.31 -3.71
CA ILE A 57 -6.45 -2.68 -3.65
C ILE A 57 -6.40 -3.36 -5.02
N PRO A 58 -7.01 -2.83 -6.09
CA PRO A 58 -6.95 -3.48 -7.40
C PRO A 58 -5.53 -3.53 -7.97
N GLY A 59 -4.73 -2.48 -7.80
CA GLY A 59 -3.34 -2.44 -8.23
C GLY A 59 -2.50 -3.53 -7.56
N SER A 60 -2.58 -3.66 -6.23
CA SER A 60 -1.87 -4.72 -5.50
C SER A 60 -2.31 -6.12 -5.93
N GLY A 61 -3.61 -6.34 -6.13
CA GLY A 61 -4.13 -7.61 -6.64
C GLY A 61 -3.57 -7.95 -8.02
N LEU A 62 -3.56 -6.99 -8.94
CA LEU A 62 -2.99 -7.16 -10.28
C LEU A 62 -1.48 -7.45 -10.24
N VAL A 63 -0.71 -6.71 -9.43
CA VAL A 63 0.73 -6.95 -9.26
C VAL A 63 0.99 -8.38 -8.81
N LEU A 64 0.31 -8.81 -7.74
CA LEU A 64 0.55 -10.11 -7.14
C LEU A 64 0.14 -11.24 -8.08
N LEU A 65 -1.08 -11.21 -8.60
CA LEU A 65 -1.58 -12.28 -9.46
C LEU A 65 -0.78 -12.39 -10.76
N ALA A 66 -0.58 -11.28 -11.47
CA ALA A 66 0.18 -11.30 -12.71
C ALA A 66 1.67 -11.60 -12.47
N GLY A 67 2.24 -11.10 -11.36
CA GLY A 67 3.62 -11.35 -10.98
C GLY A 67 3.88 -12.82 -10.66
N ILE A 68 2.95 -13.46 -9.94
CA ILE A 68 3.02 -14.90 -9.65
C ILE A 68 2.93 -15.71 -10.96
N ILE A 69 1.96 -15.42 -11.82
CA ILE A 69 1.82 -16.18 -13.08
C ILE A 69 3.06 -16.00 -13.97
N LEU A 70 3.61 -14.78 -14.07
CA LEU A 70 4.83 -14.51 -14.82
C LEU A 70 6.05 -15.23 -14.27
N ALA A 71 6.25 -15.18 -12.96
CA ALA A 71 7.38 -15.87 -12.34
C ALA A 71 7.29 -17.39 -12.54
N TRP A 72 6.09 -17.97 -12.47
CA TRP A 72 5.89 -19.39 -12.80
C TRP A 72 6.18 -19.68 -14.28
N MET A 73 5.64 -18.91 -15.21
CA MET A 73 5.84 -19.10 -16.64
C MET A 73 7.31 -18.96 -17.08
N THR A 74 8.06 -18.11 -16.40
CA THR A 74 9.48 -17.82 -16.73
C THR A 74 10.46 -18.68 -15.93
N GLY A 75 9.97 -19.51 -15.01
CA GLY A 75 10.83 -20.28 -14.09
C GLY A 75 11.61 -19.41 -13.12
N ALA A 76 11.15 -18.18 -12.84
CA ALA A 76 11.82 -17.29 -11.91
C ALA A 76 11.77 -17.85 -10.47
N PRO A 77 12.87 -17.74 -9.71
CA PRO A 77 12.96 -18.35 -8.38
C PRO A 77 12.20 -17.54 -7.33
N PHE A 78 10.94 -17.91 -7.09
CA PHE A 78 10.07 -17.26 -6.10
C PHE A 78 10.66 -17.20 -4.69
N LEU A 79 11.33 -18.28 -4.28
CA LEU A 79 11.89 -18.44 -2.94
C LEU A 79 13.41 -18.36 -2.94
N GLY A 80 14.02 -17.93 -4.05
CA GLY A 80 15.47 -17.76 -4.18
C GLY A 80 16.27 -18.98 -3.72
N PHE A 81 17.18 -18.78 -2.78
CA PHE A 81 18.08 -19.81 -2.25
C PHE A 81 17.34 -21.01 -1.62
N ILE A 82 16.10 -20.83 -1.16
CA ILE A 82 15.27 -21.93 -0.62
C ILE A 82 14.94 -22.95 -1.74
N GLN A 83 14.89 -22.50 -2.99
CA GLN A 83 14.75 -23.33 -4.19
C GLN A 83 16.09 -23.70 -4.82
N ALA A 84 17.20 -23.56 -4.08
CA ALA A 84 18.57 -23.71 -4.60
C ALA A 84 18.90 -22.77 -5.78
N ALA A 85 18.18 -21.66 -5.92
CA ALA A 85 18.48 -20.66 -6.94
C ALA A 85 19.48 -19.62 -6.42
N PRO A 86 20.44 -19.18 -7.26
CA PRO A 86 21.40 -18.16 -6.84
C PRO A 86 20.78 -16.77 -6.74
N GLN A 87 19.66 -16.50 -7.44
CA GLN A 87 18.99 -15.19 -7.42
C GLN A 87 17.97 -15.05 -6.29
N ASN A 88 18.00 -13.94 -5.53
CA ASN A 88 17.14 -13.71 -4.35
C ASN A 88 16.30 -12.43 -4.38
N TRP A 89 16.43 -11.57 -5.39
CA TRP A 89 15.65 -10.33 -5.49
C TRP A 89 14.14 -10.55 -5.36
N LEU A 90 13.62 -11.65 -5.92
CA LEU A 90 12.21 -11.99 -5.88
C LEU A 90 11.75 -12.46 -4.50
N LEU A 91 12.58 -13.27 -3.81
CA LEU A 91 12.34 -13.66 -2.42
C LEU A 91 12.26 -12.44 -1.49
N VAL A 92 13.22 -11.53 -1.59
CA VAL A 92 13.24 -10.32 -0.76
C VAL A 92 12.00 -9.45 -1.06
N SER A 93 11.64 -9.32 -2.33
CA SER A 93 10.42 -8.59 -2.71
C SER A 93 9.16 -9.23 -2.11
N ASN A 94 9.05 -10.56 -2.12
CA ASN A 94 7.94 -11.29 -1.53
C ASN A 94 7.88 -11.10 0.00
N ILE A 95 9.03 -11.12 0.69
CA ILE A 95 9.11 -10.84 2.12
C ILE A 95 8.61 -9.43 2.42
N LEU A 96 9.06 -8.41 1.68
CA LEU A 96 8.63 -7.02 1.87
C LEU A 96 7.13 -6.85 1.65
N ILE A 97 6.56 -7.52 0.63
CA ILE A 97 5.12 -7.54 0.39
C ILE A 97 4.37 -8.14 1.58
N ILE A 98 4.82 -9.29 2.10
CA ILE A 98 4.20 -9.96 3.26
C ILE A 98 4.26 -9.04 4.50
N LEU A 99 5.41 -8.41 4.75
CA LEU A 99 5.55 -7.45 5.85
C LEU A 99 4.61 -6.25 5.67
N GLY A 100 4.46 -5.74 4.44
CA GLY A 100 3.49 -4.70 4.11
C GLY A 100 2.04 -5.11 4.41
N MET A 101 1.64 -6.33 4.03
CA MET A 101 0.32 -6.87 4.37
C MET A 101 0.11 -6.96 5.90
N LEU A 102 1.15 -7.34 6.65
CA LEU A 102 1.09 -7.33 8.12
C LEU A 102 0.91 -5.91 8.68
N LEU A 103 1.53 -4.89 8.09
CA LEU A 103 1.30 -3.49 8.48
C LEU A 103 -0.16 -3.07 8.22
N VAL A 104 -0.73 -3.48 7.09
CA VAL A 104 -2.15 -3.20 6.77
C VAL A 104 -3.06 -3.79 7.84
N VAL A 105 -2.92 -5.08 8.15
CA VAL A 105 -3.81 -5.77 9.09
C VAL A 105 -3.61 -5.28 10.53
N ARG A 106 -2.37 -5.07 10.96
CA ARG A 106 -2.04 -4.78 12.37
C ARG A 106 -2.06 -3.30 12.72
N VAL A 107 -1.85 -2.41 11.76
CA VAL A 107 -1.68 -0.97 12.03
C VAL A 107 -2.72 -0.14 11.29
N PHE A 108 -2.82 -0.28 9.96
CA PHE A 108 -3.66 0.62 9.18
C PHE A 108 -5.15 0.32 9.32
N LEU A 109 -5.56 -0.94 9.32
CA LEU A 109 -6.96 -1.33 9.42
C LEU A 109 -7.61 -0.92 10.77
N PRO A 110 -6.97 -1.13 11.94
CA PRO A 110 -7.53 -0.66 13.21
C PRO A 110 -7.66 0.86 13.30
N VAL A 111 -6.69 1.61 12.77
CA VAL A 111 -6.72 3.08 12.76
C VAL A 111 -7.82 3.58 11.84
N ARG A 112 -7.94 3.01 10.64
CA ARG A 112 -8.99 3.33 9.68
C ARG A 112 -10.38 3.14 10.29
N LYS A 113 -10.63 2.00 10.95
CA LYS A 113 -11.91 1.71 11.59
C LYS A 113 -12.29 2.74 12.68
N GLN A 114 -11.32 3.15 13.50
CA GLN A 114 -11.55 4.18 14.52
C GLN A 114 -11.92 5.53 13.90
N ILE A 115 -11.21 5.93 12.84
CA ILE A 115 -11.49 7.18 12.12
C ILE A 115 -12.87 7.13 11.46
N GLU A 116 -13.19 6.06 10.73
CA GLU A 116 -14.49 5.89 10.06
C GLU A 116 -15.65 5.86 11.06
N ALA A 117 -15.48 5.20 12.21
CA ALA A 117 -16.48 5.16 13.26
C ALA A 117 -16.75 6.56 13.85
N TRP A 118 -15.71 7.37 14.05
CA TRP A 118 -15.88 8.75 14.51
C TRP A 118 -16.57 9.61 13.45
N VAL A 119 -16.11 9.58 12.20
CA VAL A 119 -16.74 10.35 11.10
C VAL A 119 -18.23 10.02 10.95
N ALA A 120 -18.61 8.75 11.16
CA ALA A 120 -20.01 8.32 11.07
C ALA A 120 -20.90 8.81 12.24
N GLN A 121 -20.32 9.09 13.41
CA GLN A 121 -21.05 9.49 14.62
C GLN A 121 -21.01 11.01 14.87
N ALA A 122 -20.02 11.71 14.32
CA ALA A 122 -19.82 13.14 14.57
C ALA A 122 -20.90 14.01 13.92
N GLY A 123 -21.50 14.91 14.72
CA GLY A 123 -22.39 15.96 14.25
C GLY A 123 -21.73 16.96 13.30
N ALA A 124 -22.53 17.76 12.59
CA ALA A 124 -22.05 18.70 11.57
C ALA A 124 -21.14 19.81 12.14
N ASP A 125 -21.40 20.26 13.38
CA ASP A 125 -20.67 21.37 14.02
C ASP A 125 -19.52 20.92 14.92
N GLU A 126 -19.23 19.62 14.97
CA GLU A 126 -18.17 19.09 15.83
C GLU A 126 -16.79 19.35 15.24
N THR A 127 -15.80 19.65 16.08
CA THR A 127 -14.38 19.71 15.67
C THR A 127 -13.72 18.34 15.82
N VAL A 128 -12.62 18.10 15.11
CA VAL A 128 -11.88 16.84 15.23
C VAL A 128 -11.37 16.66 16.67
N PRO A 129 -11.75 15.57 17.38
CA PRO A 129 -11.30 15.35 18.75
C PRO A 129 -9.78 15.23 18.84
N SER A 130 -9.22 15.73 19.94
CA SER A 130 -7.78 15.61 20.23
C SER A 130 -7.30 14.16 20.26
N GLU A 131 -8.17 13.20 20.60
CA GLU A 131 -7.88 11.76 20.58
C GLU A 131 -7.66 11.22 19.16
N ILE A 132 -8.50 11.63 18.20
CA ILE A 132 -8.36 11.30 16.78
C ILE A 132 -7.11 11.98 16.22
N GLN A 133 -6.88 13.24 16.59
CA GLN A 133 -5.68 13.97 16.21
C GLN A 133 -4.41 13.32 16.76
N ALA A 134 -4.44 12.83 18.00
CA ALA A 134 -3.34 12.10 18.60
C ALA A 134 -3.13 10.76 17.89
N LEU A 135 -4.20 10.03 17.56
CA LEU A 135 -4.17 8.75 16.85
C LEU A 135 -3.43 8.86 15.50
N ILE A 136 -3.78 9.85 14.69
CA ILE A 136 -3.15 10.05 13.37
C ILE A 136 -1.70 10.55 13.46
N ASN A 137 -1.35 11.23 14.56
CA ASN A 137 0.00 11.75 14.79
C ASN A 137 0.90 10.78 15.59
N ARG A 138 0.43 9.57 15.93
CA ARG A 138 1.24 8.59 16.69
C ARG A 138 2.53 8.22 15.94
N PRO A 139 3.70 8.24 16.60
CA PRO A 139 4.97 7.89 15.95
C PRO A 139 4.99 6.51 15.29
N ARG A 140 4.35 5.52 15.92
CA ARG A 140 4.25 4.15 15.38
C ARG A 140 3.50 4.11 14.04
N LEU A 141 2.47 4.93 13.88
CA LEU A 141 1.71 5.01 12.63
C LEU A 141 2.56 5.69 11.54
N GLN A 142 3.28 6.76 11.89
CA GLN A 142 4.19 7.45 10.97
C GLN A 142 5.33 6.53 10.51
N LEU A 143 5.90 5.74 11.42
CA LEU A 143 6.89 4.73 11.07
C LEU A 143 6.32 3.67 10.13
N ALA A 144 5.10 3.17 10.39
CA ALA A 144 4.47 2.19 9.51
C ALA A 144 4.24 2.74 8.09
N TYR A 145 3.83 4.00 7.97
CA TYR A 145 3.72 4.70 6.69
C TYR A 145 5.06 4.82 5.96
N LEU A 146 6.11 5.25 6.67
CA LEU A 146 7.45 5.33 6.10
C LEU A 146 7.96 3.96 5.64
N LEU A 147 7.74 2.92 6.44
CA LEU A 147 8.12 1.55 6.09
C LEU A 147 7.38 1.05 4.86
N GLU A 148 6.08 1.35 4.71
CA GLU A 148 5.31 1.03 3.51
C GLU A 148 5.90 1.69 2.26
N GLU A 149 6.17 3.00 2.32
CA GLU A 149 6.76 3.77 1.21
C GLU A 149 8.15 3.26 0.82
N ILE A 150 9.06 3.12 1.81
CA ILE A 150 10.41 2.62 1.56
C ILE A 150 10.36 1.20 1.00
N SER A 151 9.52 0.32 1.55
CA SER A 151 9.41 -1.06 1.07
C SER A 151 8.95 -1.10 -0.39
N LEU A 152 8.00 -0.25 -0.78
CA LEU A 152 7.56 -0.16 -2.18
C LEU A 152 8.68 0.32 -3.11
N LEU A 153 9.43 1.35 -2.71
CA LEU A 153 10.57 1.83 -3.49
C LEU A 153 11.65 0.75 -3.63
N VAL A 154 11.93 0.01 -2.57
CA VAL A 154 12.87 -1.12 -2.59
C VAL A 154 12.35 -2.23 -3.51
N ILE A 155 11.08 -2.62 -3.42
CA ILE A 155 10.48 -3.62 -4.32
C ILE A 155 10.63 -3.18 -5.78
N VAL A 156 10.34 -1.93 -6.10
CA VAL A 156 10.51 -1.39 -7.47
C VAL A 156 11.97 -1.51 -7.92
N ALA A 157 12.92 -1.09 -7.08
CA ALA A 157 14.34 -1.21 -7.39
C ALA A 157 14.75 -2.68 -7.64
N LEU A 158 14.28 -3.61 -6.82
CA LEU A 158 14.53 -5.05 -6.98
C LEU A 158 13.94 -5.59 -8.28
N MET A 159 12.74 -5.15 -8.67
CA MET A 159 12.07 -5.58 -9.90
C MET A 159 12.74 -5.03 -11.17
N VAL A 160 13.36 -3.84 -11.08
CA VAL A 160 14.05 -3.18 -12.19
C VAL A 160 15.48 -3.70 -12.35
N PHE A 161 16.28 -3.65 -11.28
CA PHE A 161 17.71 -3.94 -11.35
C PHE A 161 18.03 -5.42 -11.19
N LYS A 162 17.20 -6.17 -10.47
CA LYS A 162 17.38 -7.61 -10.20
C LYS A 162 18.83 -7.97 -9.80
N PRO A 163 19.40 -7.29 -8.79
CA PRO A 163 20.85 -7.26 -8.60
C PRO A 163 21.46 -8.56 -8.05
N PHE A 164 20.66 -9.45 -7.46
CA PHE A 164 21.13 -10.64 -6.77
C PHE A 164 20.08 -11.72 -6.66
#